data_AF-A0A3C1ENC5-F1
#
_entry.id   AF-A0A3C1ENC5-F1
#
_cell.length_a   1.000
_cell.length_b   1.000
_cell.length_c   1.000
_cell.angle_alpha   90.00
_cell.angle_beta   90.00
_cell.angle_gamma   90.00
#
_symmetry.space_group_name_H-M   'P 1'
#
loop_
_entity.id
_entity.type
_entity.pdbx_description
1 polymer ?
#
loop_
_entity_poly.entity_id
_entity_poly.type
_entity_poly.pdbx_seq_one_letter_code
_entity_poly.pdbx_strand_id
1 'polypeptide(L)'
;MILLRRAAVMIFYWLLCWPPAHAAQPPSAALSAQTFKRWERAAARLQETALGRRLIVETKDVLLRENPGSAGSASVRYVRREGPMLLFCPQRLKALGDAELELALVRELSRAGANLPIPLAEGEMAAYQAELEYAMDRAATDEAFSRRLRRAYGQAQNSVEAVEAEQRRVKALLPEGERLDLPPLKIPSGEFERLGLYIFLFVRDPDEFYWAVEQGLRRGPATIRLAELEDFMERYGPDFGSARLGPGGHYARVNGRRYPPALLEAARGLVESGGLARIREALGSFEIARAPALKIKVNAWVRNAP
;
A
#
# COMPACT_ATOMS: atom_id res chain seq x y z
N MET A 1 -48.82 24.25 -17.96
CA MET A 1 -48.49 22.80 -17.89
C MET A 1 -47.04 22.45 -18.26
N ILE A 2 -46.33 23.23 -19.09
CA ILE A 2 -44.95 22.90 -19.52
C ILE A 2 -43.88 23.25 -18.46
N LEU A 3 -44.13 24.25 -17.61
CA LEU A 3 -43.21 24.67 -16.55
C LEU A 3 -43.08 23.68 -15.38
N LEU A 4 -44.16 22.96 -15.02
CA LEU A 4 -44.10 21.94 -13.95
C LEU A 4 -43.28 20.71 -14.35
N ARG A 5 -43.27 20.34 -15.64
CA ARG A 5 -42.47 19.20 -16.13
C ARG A 5 -40.97 19.49 -16.13
N ARG A 6 -40.55 20.75 -16.31
CA ARG A 6 -39.12 21.13 -16.28
C ARG A 6 -38.55 21.18 -14.85
N ALA A 7 -39.37 21.54 -13.85
CA ALA A 7 -38.96 21.50 -12.45
C ALA A 7 -38.77 20.07 -11.94
N ALA A 8 -39.65 19.13 -12.33
CA ALA A 8 -39.54 17.72 -11.95
C ALA A 8 -38.29 17.03 -12.54
N VAL A 9 -37.90 17.36 -13.78
CA VAL A 9 -36.69 16.80 -14.42
C VAL A 9 -35.40 17.35 -13.80
N MET A 10 -35.37 18.62 -13.37
CA MET A 10 -34.19 19.16 -12.67
C MET A 10 -34.01 18.57 -11.27
N ILE A 11 -35.08 18.29 -10.52
CA ILE A 11 -34.98 17.62 -9.21
C ILE A 11 -34.49 16.17 -9.37
N PHE A 12 -34.89 15.48 -10.44
CA PHE A 12 -34.42 14.12 -10.74
C PHE A 12 -32.93 14.08 -11.10
N TYR A 13 -32.42 15.06 -11.86
CA TYR A 13 -30.98 15.20 -12.12
C TYR A 13 -30.20 15.61 -10.87
N TRP A 14 -30.78 16.43 -9.99
CA TRP A 14 -30.13 16.82 -8.72
C TRP A 14 -29.97 15.63 -7.76
N LEU A 15 -30.94 14.69 -7.75
CA LEU A 15 -30.86 13.45 -6.96
C LEU A 15 -29.91 12.40 -7.56
N LEU A 16 -29.67 12.42 -8.88
CA LEU A 16 -28.73 11.51 -9.57
C LEU A 16 -27.29 12.06 -9.64
N CYS A 17 -27.10 13.38 -9.52
CA CYS A 17 -25.80 14.04 -9.51
C CYS A 17 -25.29 14.37 -8.10
N TRP A 18 -26.06 14.08 -7.04
CA TRP A 18 -25.51 14.02 -5.70
C TRP A 18 -24.61 12.77 -5.65
N PRO A 19 -23.30 12.88 -5.35
CA PRO A 19 -22.50 11.70 -5.11
C PRO A 19 -23.23 10.89 -4.03
N PRO A 20 -23.40 9.57 -4.19
CA PRO A 20 -24.11 8.77 -3.19
C PRO A 20 -23.50 9.13 -1.85
N ALA A 21 -24.32 9.72 -0.97
CA ALA A 21 -23.98 9.95 0.42
C ALA A 21 -23.29 8.67 0.87
N HIS A 22 -22.00 8.79 1.22
CA HIS A 22 -21.10 7.69 1.51
C HIS A 22 -21.90 6.53 2.06
N ALA A 23 -22.16 5.50 1.23
CA ALA A 23 -22.97 4.37 1.62
C ALA A 23 -22.40 3.92 2.96
N ALA A 24 -23.16 4.12 4.03
CA ALA A 24 -22.66 4.03 5.38
C ALA A 24 -22.02 2.64 5.48
N GLN A 25 -20.69 2.60 5.56
CA GLN A 25 -20.00 1.33 5.65
C GLN A 25 -20.59 0.61 6.85
N PRO A 26 -20.98 -0.67 6.71
CA PRO A 26 -21.57 -1.39 7.82
C PRO A 26 -20.64 -1.28 9.04
N PRO A 27 -21.19 -1.10 10.24
CA PRO A 27 -20.39 -0.98 11.45
C PRO A 27 -19.46 -2.18 11.55
N SER A 28 -18.18 -1.92 11.78
CA SER A 28 -17.19 -2.98 11.95
C SER A 28 -17.50 -3.75 13.24
N ALA A 29 -17.72 -5.05 13.14
CA ALA A 29 -18.05 -5.91 14.28
C ALA A 29 -16.79 -6.47 14.95
N ALA A 30 -16.94 -7.06 16.15
CA ALA A 30 -15.90 -7.92 16.71
C ALA A 30 -15.60 -9.10 15.75
N LEU A 31 -14.40 -9.68 15.84
CA LEU A 31 -14.06 -10.85 15.04
C LEU A 31 -14.98 -12.02 15.37
N SER A 32 -15.46 -12.74 14.34
CA SER A 32 -16.08 -14.04 14.53
C SER A 32 -15.06 -15.04 15.11
N ALA A 33 -15.54 -16.06 15.82
CA ALA A 33 -14.67 -17.09 16.39
C ALA A 33 -13.78 -17.76 15.32
N GLN A 34 -14.29 -17.94 14.10
CA GLN A 34 -13.53 -18.49 12.99
C GLN A 34 -12.37 -17.56 12.59
N THR A 35 -12.65 -16.29 12.33
CA THR A 35 -11.62 -15.31 11.94
C THR A 35 -10.60 -15.10 13.05
N PHE A 36 -11.06 -15.03 14.30
CA PHE A 36 -10.18 -14.91 15.46
C PHE A 36 -9.20 -16.09 15.54
N LYS A 37 -9.69 -17.33 15.43
CA LYS A 37 -8.82 -18.53 15.41
C LYS A 37 -7.82 -18.53 14.25
N ARG A 38 -8.17 -17.94 13.10
CA ARG A 38 -7.23 -17.78 11.98
C ARG A 38 -6.16 -16.74 12.27
N TRP A 39 -6.54 -15.61 12.85
CA TRP A 39 -5.61 -14.59 13.31
C TRP A 39 -4.65 -15.16 14.37
N GLU A 40 -5.14 -15.88 15.38
CA GLU A 40 -4.29 -16.49 16.42
C GLU A 40 -3.27 -17.45 15.82
N ARG A 41 -3.69 -18.32 14.90
CA ARG A 41 -2.78 -19.25 14.21
C ARG A 41 -1.71 -18.51 13.40
N ALA A 42 -2.11 -17.48 12.66
CA ALA A 42 -1.16 -16.68 11.90
C ALA A 42 -0.21 -15.91 12.85
N ALA A 43 -0.72 -15.29 13.90
CA ALA A 43 0.07 -14.56 14.90
C ALA A 43 1.09 -15.47 15.61
N ALA A 44 0.71 -16.72 15.94
CA ALA A 44 1.65 -17.70 16.48
C ALA A 44 2.79 -18.01 15.51
N ARG A 45 2.48 -18.15 14.21
CA ARG A 45 3.51 -18.37 13.16
C ARG A 45 4.39 -17.14 12.94
N LEU A 46 3.83 -15.94 13.01
CA LEU A 46 4.60 -14.69 12.94
C LEU A 46 5.65 -14.62 14.07
N GLN A 47 5.31 -15.09 15.27
CA GLN A 47 6.22 -15.09 16.42
C GLN A 47 7.45 -16.01 16.24
N GLU A 48 7.47 -16.87 15.24
CA GLU A 48 8.65 -17.69 14.93
C GLU A 48 9.81 -16.84 14.37
N THR A 49 9.54 -15.68 13.77
CA THR A 49 10.56 -14.76 13.24
C THR A 49 10.79 -13.56 14.16
N ALA A 50 11.99 -12.96 14.11
CA ALA A 50 12.31 -11.77 14.91
C ALA A 50 11.44 -10.58 14.51
N LEU A 51 11.24 -10.36 13.21
CA LEU A 51 10.37 -9.31 12.69
C LEU A 51 8.91 -9.51 13.12
N GLY A 52 8.38 -10.73 13.02
CA GLY A 52 7.00 -11.00 13.42
C GLY A 52 6.76 -10.81 14.92
N ARG A 53 7.71 -11.22 15.79
CA ARG A 53 7.64 -10.90 17.22
C ARG A 53 7.60 -9.40 17.48
N ARG A 54 8.47 -8.63 16.82
CA ARG A 54 8.50 -7.18 16.94
C ARG A 54 7.17 -6.56 16.54
N LEU A 55 6.64 -6.93 15.37
CA LEU A 55 5.37 -6.41 14.85
C LEU A 55 4.20 -6.70 15.80
N ILE A 56 4.11 -7.92 16.36
CA ILE A 56 3.06 -8.26 17.33
C ILE A 56 3.14 -7.38 18.59
N VAL A 57 4.35 -7.10 19.08
CA VAL A 57 4.56 -6.22 20.25
C VAL A 57 4.19 -4.76 19.93
N GLU A 58 4.65 -4.24 18.79
CA GLU A 58 4.39 -2.87 18.33
C GLU A 58 2.90 -2.60 18.06
N THR A 59 2.12 -3.65 17.79
CA THR A 59 0.70 -3.55 17.41
C THR A 59 -0.27 -4.15 18.41
N LYS A 60 0.19 -4.45 19.64
CA LYS A 60 -0.64 -5.07 20.68
C LYS A 60 -1.94 -4.31 21.01
N ASP A 61 -1.93 -2.99 20.84
CA ASP A 61 -3.05 -2.09 21.14
C ASP A 61 -3.95 -1.83 19.91
N VAL A 62 -3.63 -2.42 18.75
CA VAL A 62 -4.40 -2.28 17.52
C VAL A 62 -5.65 -3.15 17.59
N LEU A 63 -6.82 -2.53 17.42
CA LEU A 63 -8.10 -3.24 17.51
C LEU A 63 -8.30 -4.19 16.33
N LEU A 64 -8.81 -5.39 16.61
CA LEU A 64 -9.18 -6.36 15.58
C LEU A 64 -10.69 -6.30 15.33
N ARG A 65 -11.10 -6.12 14.07
CA ARG A 65 -12.50 -6.00 13.69
C ARG A 65 -12.81 -6.70 12.37
N GLU A 66 -14.04 -7.17 12.22
CA GLU A 66 -14.56 -7.69 10.97
C GLU A 66 -15.29 -6.58 10.21
N ASN A 67 -15.08 -6.53 8.89
CA ASN A 67 -15.86 -5.71 7.99
C ASN A 67 -16.34 -6.55 6.79
N PRO A 68 -17.57 -7.09 6.83
CA PRO A 68 -18.11 -7.88 5.74
C PRO A 68 -18.41 -7.06 4.48
N GLY A 69 -18.50 -5.73 4.60
CA GLY A 69 -18.80 -4.80 3.52
C GLY A 69 -17.58 -4.02 3.01
N SER A 70 -16.36 -4.46 3.32
CA SER A 70 -15.14 -3.87 2.78
C SER A 70 -15.13 -4.01 1.25
N ALA A 71 -15.63 -2.99 0.55
CA ALA A 71 -15.41 -2.75 -0.86
C ALA A 71 -13.90 -2.48 -1.06
N GLY A 72 -13.14 -3.56 -1.20
CA GLY A 72 -11.69 -3.54 -1.33
C GLY A 72 -11.16 -4.92 -1.72
N SER A 73 -9.99 -4.95 -2.33
CA SER A 73 -9.33 -6.20 -2.76
C SER A 73 -8.65 -6.96 -1.61
N ALA A 74 -8.39 -6.31 -0.47
CA ALA A 74 -7.57 -6.86 0.60
C ALA A 74 -8.37 -7.76 1.57
N SER A 75 -7.74 -8.85 2.01
CA SER A 75 -8.27 -9.77 3.03
C SER A 75 -8.15 -9.24 4.45
N VAL A 76 -7.08 -8.52 4.73
CA VAL A 76 -6.80 -7.77 5.94
C VAL A 76 -6.38 -6.36 5.54
N ARG A 77 -6.80 -5.34 6.28
CA ARG A 77 -6.44 -3.95 6.01
C ARG A 77 -6.24 -3.16 7.30
N TYR A 78 -5.12 -2.47 7.42
CA TYR A 78 -4.93 -1.45 8.42
C TYR A 78 -5.75 -0.20 8.09
N VAL A 79 -6.47 0.31 9.09
CA VAL A 79 -7.24 1.56 8.99
C VAL A 79 -6.98 2.40 10.22
N ARG A 80 -6.67 3.68 10.00
CA ARG A 80 -6.57 4.71 11.02
C ARG A 80 -7.80 5.63 10.92
N ARG A 81 -8.84 5.34 11.72
CA ARG A 81 -10.04 6.20 11.85
C ARG A 81 -10.08 6.80 13.24
N GLU A 82 -11.15 6.54 14.00
CA GLU A 82 -11.29 6.89 15.41
C GLU A 82 -10.21 6.23 16.28
N GLY A 83 -9.58 5.17 15.77
CA GLY A 83 -8.37 4.54 16.32
C GLY A 83 -7.71 3.61 15.29
N PRO A 84 -6.49 3.13 15.58
CA PRO A 84 -5.81 2.14 14.75
C PRO A 84 -6.51 0.78 14.85
N MET A 85 -6.86 0.19 13.71
CA MET A 85 -7.51 -1.12 13.66
C MET A 85 -7.10 -1.93 12.44
N LEU A 86 -7.12 -3.26 12.60
CA LEU A 86 -7.06 -4.22 11.50
C LEU A 86 -8.47 -4.68 11.17
N LEU A 87 -8.89 -4.40 9.95
CA LEU A 87 -10.15 -4.85 9.39
C LEU A 87 -9.93 -6.15 8.62
N PHE A 88 -10.66 -7.19 9.01
CA PHE A 88 -10.68 -8.49 8.36
C PHE A 88 -11.92 -8.61 7.47
N CYS A 89 -11.76 -9.11 6.25
CA CYS A 89 -12.85 -9.41 5.33
C CYS A 89 -13.10 -10.93 5.30
N PRO A 90 -14.14 -11.46 5.99
CA PRO A 90 -14.36 -12.90 6.11
C PRO A 90 -14.51 -13.62 4.77
N GLN A 91 -15.16 -12.98 3.79
CA GLN A 91 -15.39 -13.53 2.46
C GLN A 91 -14.06 -13.77 1.72
N ARG A 92 -13.13 -12.83 1.81
CA ARG A 92 -11.80 -12.93 1.21
C ARG A 92 -10.91 -13.90 1.97
N LEU A 93 -10.99 -13.89 3.31
CA LEU A 93 -10.25 -14.84 4.13
C LEU A 93 -10.56 -16.28 3.73
N LYS A 94 -11.82 -16.65 3.49
CA LYS A 94 -12.20 -18.02 3.11
C LYS A 94 -11.41 -18.59 1.92
N ALA A 95 -11.03 -17.75 0.97
CA ALA A 95 -10.26 -18.14 -0.22
C ALA A 95 -8.73 -18.06 -0.03
N LEU A 96 -8.27 -17.46 1.07
CA LEU A 96 -6.85 -17.18 1.33
C LEU A 96 -6.22 -18.32 2.13
N GLY A 97 -5.08 -18.83 1.68
CA GLY A 97 -4.29 -19.82 2.44
C GLY A 97 -3.64 -19.21 3.68
N ASP A 98 -3.23 -20.05 4.63
CA ASP A 98 -2.66 -19.57 5.90
C ASP A 98 -1.33 -18.81 5.71
N ALA A 99 -0.46 -19.25 4.80
CA ALA A 99 0.79 -18.54 4.47
C ALA A 99 0.54 -17.18 3.79
N GLU A 100 -0.51 -17.05 2.99
CA GLU A 100 -0.88 -15.78 2.34
C GLU A 100 -1.50 -14.82 3.35
N LEU A 101 -2.26 -15.35 4.32
CA LEU A 101 -2.75 -14.57 5.45
C LEU A 101 -1.60 -14.02 6.29
N GLU A 102 -0.56 -14.81 6.54
CA GLU A 102 0.65 -14.34 7.23
C GLU A 102 1.31 -13.17 6.49
N LEU A 103 1.54 -13.30 5.17
CA LEU A 103 2.12 -12.24 4.35
C LEU A 103 1.28 -10.96 4.39
N ALA A 104 -0.04 -11.09 4.22
CA ALA A 104 -0.96 -9.97 4.34
C ALA A 104 -0.89 -9.32 5.73
N LEU A 105 -0.84 -10.13 6.80
CA LEU A 105 -0.74 -9.62 8.16
C LEU A 105 0.58 -8.90 8.42
N VAL A 106 1.72 -9.41 7.97
CA VAL A 106 3.01 -8.72 8.13
C VAL A 106 2.95 -7.32 7.54
N ARG A 107 2.41 -7.20 6.33
CA ARG A 107 2.26 -5.90 5.66
C ARG A 107 1.34 -4.96 6.46
N GLU A 108 0.14 -5.41 6.83
CA GLU A 108 -0.80 -4.55 7.56
C GLU A 108 -0.33 -4.21 8.99
N LEU A 109 0.33 -5.15 9.69
CA LEU A 109 0.94 -4.92 11.00
C LEU A 109 2.12 -3.94 10.89
N SER A 110 2.89 -3.99 9.80
CA SER A 110 3.95 -3.01 9.56
C SER A 110 3.40 -1.61 9.35
N ARG A 111 2.31 -1.47 8.58
CA ARG A 111 1.59 -0.17 8.46
C ARG A 111 1.03 0.29 9.81
N ALA A 112 0.49 -0.63 10.59
CA ALA A 112 -0.07 -0.34 11.90
C ALA A 112 0.99 0.07 12.92
N GLY A 113 2.15 -0.60 12.92
CA GLY A 113 3.28 -0.28 13.79
C GLY A 113 3.91 1.08 13.46
N ALA A 114 4.05 1.39 12.16
CA ALA A 114 4.47 2.73 11.73
C ALA A 114 3.45 3.81 12.12
N ASN A 115 2.16 3.45 12.18
CA ASN A 115 1.04 4.32 12.56
C ASN A 115 1.22 5.75 12.00
N LEU A 116 1.37 5.87 10.68
CA LEU A 116 1.58 7.17 10.05
C LEU A 116 0.26 7.98 10.07
N PRO A 117 0.31 9.29 10.37
CA PRO A 117 -0.89 10.14 10.42
C PRO A 117 -1.50 10.38 9.05
N ILE A 118 -0.72 10.21 8.00
CA ILE A 118 -1.09 10.39 6.60
C ILE A 118 -0.53 9.22 5.77
N PRO A 119 -1.20 8.81 4.69
CA PRO A 119 -0.67 7.80 3.79
C PRO A 119 0.51 8.38 3.00
N LEU A 120 1.71 7.82 3.21
CA LEU A 120 2.95 8.18 2.51
C LEU A 120 3.44 7.03 1.64
N ALA A 121 4.10 7.34 0.53
CA ALA A 121 4.72 6.34 -0.33
C ALA A 121 5.77 5.53 0.43
N GLU A 122 6.58 6.19 1.25
CA GLU A 122 7.63 5.57 2.06
C GLU A 122 7.06 4.62 3.12
N GLY A 123 5.88 4.91 3.68
CA GLY A 123 5.19 4.02 4.61
C GLY A 123 4.68 2.73 3.95
N GLU A 124 4.32 2.80 2.66
CA GLU A 124 3.91 1.65 1.88
C GLU A 124 5.12 0.82 1.44
N MET A 125 6.17 1.47 0.97
CA MET A 125 7.48 0.83 0.75
C MET A 125 7.96 0.13 2.02
N ALA A 126 7.71 0.75 3.19
CA ALA A 126 8.00 0.17 4.50
C ALA A 126 7.37 -1.17 4.75
N ALA A 127 6.06 -1.20 4.53
CA ALA A 127 5.27 -2.40 4.74
C ALA A 127 5.68 -3.52 3.79
N TYR A 128 5.97 -3.21 2.52
CA TYR A 128 6.38 -4.23 1.54
C TYR A 128 7.80 -4.73 1.77
N GLN A 129 8.76 -3.87 2.14
CA GLN A 129 10.09 -4.36 2.49
C GLN A 129 10.06 -5.23 3.74
N ALA A 130 9.24 -4.90 4.74
CA ALA A 130 9.02 -5.77 5.91
C ALA A 130 8.42 -7.13 5.51
N GLU A 131 7.51 -7.16 4.54
CA GLU A 131 6.98 -8.40 3.96
C GLU A 131 8.10 -9.24 3.31
N LEU A 132 9.03 -8.62 2.57
CA LEU A 132 10.21 -9.28 2.00
C LEU A 132 11.15 -9.82 3.09
N GLU A 133 11.46 -9.01 4.12
CA GLU A 133 12.29 -9.43 5.26
C GLU A 133 11.70 -10.65 5.97
N TYR A 134 10.40 -10.63 6.28
CA TYR A 134 9.70 -11.76 6.87
C TYR A 134 9.75 -12.99 5.97
N ALA A 135 9.48 -12.81 4.67
CA ALA A 135 9.49 -13.92 3.72
C ALA A 135 10.85 -14.60 3.63
N MET A 136 11.95 -13.84 3.68
CA MET A 136 13.31 -14.40 3.68
C MET A 136 13.60 -15.17 4.97
N ASP A 137 13.22 -14.62 6.13
CA ASP A 137 13.37 -15.31 7.42
C ASP A 137 12.54 -16.61 7.44
N ARG A 138 11.31 -16.58 6.92
CA ARG A 138 10.44 -17.75 6.84
C ARG A 138 10.97 -18.79 5.86
N ALA A 139 11.42 -18.38 4.69
CA ALA A 139 11.96 -19.28 3.68
C ALA A 139 13.25 -19.99 4.13
N ALA A 140 13.99 -19.41 5.08
CA ALA A 140 15.16 -20.04 5.67
C ALA A 140 14.82 -21.22 6.61
N THR A 141 13.61 -21.22 7.19
CA THR A 141 13.19 -22.23 8.19
C THR A 141 12.06 -23.15 7.72
N ASP A 142 11.37 -22.79 6.62
CA ASP A 142 10.21 -23.51 6.09
C ASP A 142 10.42 -23.84 4.60
N GLU A 143 10.83 -25.09 4.33
CA GLU A 143 11.14 -25.56 2.98
C GLU A 143 9.90 -25.55 2.06
N ALA A 144 8.70 -25.82 2.59
CA ALA A 144 7.48 -25.78 1.79
C ALA A 144 7.15 -24.36 1.36
N PHE A 145 7.30 -23.38 2.26
CA PHE A 145 7.18 -21.96 1.97
C PHE A 145 8.24 -21.52 0.94
N SER A 146 9.51 -21.90 1.15
CA SER A 146 10.64 -21.60 0.26
C SER A 146 10.38 -22.11 -1.17
N ARG A 147 9.95 -23.37 -1.34
CA ARG A 147 9.60 -23.91 -2.67
C ARG A 147 8.46 -23.16 -3.34
N ARG A 148 7.42 -22.79 -2.59
CA ARG A 148 6.30 -22.01 -3.14
C ARG A 148 6.77 -20.62 -3.58
N LEU A 149 7.62 -19.97 -2.79
CA LEU A 149 8.19 -18.67 -3.09
C LEU A 149 9.10 -18.71 -4.33
N ARG A 150 9.92 -19.75 -4.48
CA ARG A 150 10.76 -19.97 -5.68
C ARG A 150 9.94 -20.09 -6.95
N ARG A 151 8.82 -20.81 -6.91
CA ARG A 151 7.91 -20.92 -8.06
C ARG A 151 7.36 -19.56 -8.45
N ALA A 152 6.93 -18.75 -7.48
CA ALA A 152 6.42 -17.40 -7.75
C ALA A 152 7.53 -16.46 -8.29
N TYR A 153 8.75 -16.55 -7.75
CA TYR A 153 9.92 -15.82 -8.25
C TYR A 153 10.21 -16.18 -9.73
N GLY A 154 10.28 -17.47 -10.07
CA GLY A 154 10.53 -17.90 -11.46
C GLY A 154 9.42 -17.50 -12.43
N GLN A 155 8.16 -17.52 -11.99
CA GLN A 155 7.04 -16.99 -12.77
C GLN A 155 7.17 -15.47 -13.00
N ALA A 156 7.59 -14.73 -11.99
CA ALA A 156 7.80 -13.29 -12.10
C ALA A 156 8.95 -12.96 -13.05
N GLN A 157 10.08 -13.68 -12.95
CA GLN A 157 11.21 -13.54 -13.87
C GLN A 157 10.76 -13.72 -15.32
N ASN A 158 10.10 -14.84 -15.63
CA ASN A 158 9.59 -15.11 -16.98
C ASN A 158 8.62 -14.02 -17.46
N SER A 159 7.78 -13.50 -16.57
CA SER A 159 6.80 -12.47 -16.92
C SER A 159 7.47 -11.14 -17.25
N VAL A 160 8.46 -10.72 -16.46
CA VAL A 160 9.18 -9.46 -16.68
C VAL A 160 10.03 -9.56 -17.96
N GLU A 161 10.75 -10.67 -18.14
CA GLU A 161 11.57 -10.90 -19.35
C GLU A 161 10.71 -10.90 -20.63
N ALA A 162 9.52 -11.51 -20.58
CA ALA A 162 8.57 -11.49 -21.70
C ALA A 162 8.07 -10.08 -22.02
N VAL A 163 7.72 -9.30 -20.99
CA VAL A 163 7.32 -7.89 -21.16
C VAL A 163 8.47 -7.11 -21.78
N GLU A 164 9.69 -7.23 -21.28
CA GLU A 164 10.85 -6.50 -21.79
C GLU A 164 11.28 -6.91 -23.20
N ALA A 165 11.15 -8.19 -23.54
CA ALA A 165 11.36 -8.67 -24.90
C ALA A 165 10.35 -8.04 -25.87
N GLU A 166 9.06 -7.99 -25.48
CA GLU A 166 8.03 -7.35 -26.28
C GLU A 166 8.26 -5.84 -26.38
N GLN A 167 8.62 -5.17 -25.30
CA GLN A 167 8.95 -3.74 -25.30
C GLN A 167 10.11 -3.42 -26.25
N ARG A 168 11.17 -4.24 -26.24
CA ARG A 168 12.29 -4.11 -27.19
C ARG A 168 11.85 -4.33 -28.64
N ARG A 169 11.01 -5.35 -28.88
CA ARG A 169 10.47 -5.65 -30.21
C ARG A 169 9.65 -4.49 -30.75
N VAL A 170 8.73 -3.93 -29.96
CA VAL A 170 7.89 -2.80 -30.39
C VAL A 170 8.72 -1.54 -30.58
N LYS A 171 9.66 -1.24 -29.67
CA LYS A 171 10.56 -0.08 -29.81
C LYS A 171 11.39 -0.13 -31.10
N ALA A 172 11.85 -1.31 -31.51
CA ALA A 172 12.61 -1.48 -32.75
C ALA A 172 11.78 -1.25 -34.03
N LEU A 173 10.45 -1.30 -33.93
CA LEU A 173 9.52 -1.07 -35.04
C LEU A 173 9.02 0.37 -35.13
N LEU A 174 9.35 1.22 -34.16
CA LEU A 174 8.91 2.61 -34.13
C LEU A 174 9.85 3.55 -34.89
N PRO A 175 9.31 4.53 -35.63
CA PRO A 175 10.08 5.66 -36.14
C PRO A 175 10.76 6.45 -35.01
N GLU A 176 11.93 7.02 -35.29
CA GLU A 176 12.61 7.91 -34.33
C GLU A 176 11.71 9.08 -33.93
N GLY A 177 11.53 9.28 -32.61
CA GLY A 177 10.75 10.38 -32.04
C GLY A 177 9.33 10.03 -31.60
N GLU A 178 8.81 8.84 -31.92
CA GLU A 178 7.51 8.40 -31.41
C GLU A 178 7.62 7.86 -29.98
N ARG A 179 6.77 8.40 -29.09
CA ARG A 179 6.63 7.90 -27.72
C ARG A 179 5.72 6.68 -27.72
N LEU A 180 6.24 5.57 -27.22
CA LEU A 180 5.45 4.36 -26.98
C LEU A 180 4.90 4.37 -25.55
N ASP A 181 3.58 4.47 -25.42
CA ASP A 181 2.89 4.17 -24.16
C ASP A 181 2.77 2.65 -24.01
N LEU A 182 3.87 2.01 -23.63
CA LEU A 182 3.87 0.58 -23.33
C LEU A 182 3.03 0.30 -22.08
N PRO A 183 2.28 -0.82 -22.05
CA PRO A 183 1.54 -1.20 -20.87
C PRO A 183 2.52 -1.38 -19.70
N PRO A 184 2.28 -0.71 -18.56
CA PRO A 184 3.16 -0.83 -17.40
C PRO A 184 3.13 -2.26 -16.88
N LEU A 185 4.21 -2.65 -16.21
CA LEU A 185 4.29 -3.93 -15.51
C LEU A 185 3.09 -4.07 -14.55
N LYS A 186 2.27 -5.11 -14.78
CA LYS A 186 1.07 -5.33 -13.98
C LYS A 186 1.43 -5.96 -12.64
N ILE A 187 1.15 -5.26 -11.55
CA ILE A 187 1.33 -5.81 -10.20
C ILE A 187 0.29 -6.94 -9.96
N PRO A 188 0.72 -8.17 -9.61
CA PRO A 188 -0.19 -9.26 -9.29
C PRO A 188 -1.04 -8.98 -8.06
N SER A 189 -2.26 -9.53 -8.03
CA SER A 189 -3.17 -9.41 -6.88
C SER A 189 -2.93 -10.46 -5.80
N GLY A 190 -2.34 -11.62 -6.15
CA GLY A 190 -2.03 -12.69 -5.20
C GLY A 190 -0.79 -12.38 -4.37
N GLU A 191 -0.76 -12.83 -3.11
CA GLU A 191 0.30 -12.49 -2.17
C GLU A 191 1.66 -13.09 -2.60
N PHE A 192 1.69 -14.38 -2.96
CA PHE A 192 2.93 -15.04 -3.41
C PHE A 192 3.42 -14.51 -4.76
N GLU A 193 2.52 -14.30 -5.72
CA GLU A 193 2.89 -13.79 -7.04
C GLU A 193 3.45 -12.38 -6.95
N ARG A 194 2.84 -11.52 -6.14
CA ARG A 194 3.34 -10.16 -5.89
C ARG A 194 4.68 -10.20 -5.16
N LEU A 195 4.80 -11.02 -4.12
CA LEU A 195 6.05 -11.17 -3.38
C LEU A 195 7.18 -11.71 -4.27
N GLY A 196 6.90 -12.70 -5.12
CA GLY A 196 7.84 -13.22 -6.10
C GLY A 196 8.31 -12.15 -7.09
N LEU A 197 7.38 -11.31 -7.57
CA LEU A 197 7.72 -10.15 -8.40
C LEU A 197 8.61 -9.15 -7.67
N TYR A 198 8.25 -8.79 -6.44
CA TYR A 198 9.02 -7.83 -5.67
C TYR A 198 10.41 -8.32 -5.30
N ILE A 199 10.58 -9.60 -4.98
CA ILE A 199 11.90 -10.20 -4.79
C ILE A 199 12.72 -10.12 -6.10
N PHE A 200 12.12 -10.48 -7.24
CA PHE A 200 12.80 -10.41 -8.53
C PHE A 200 13.29 -8.99 -8.86
N LEU A 201 12.41 -7.99 -8.73
CA LEU A 201 12.76 -6.59 -8.94
C LEU A 201 13.84 -6.14 -7.95
N PHE A 202 13.71 -6.48 -6.66
CA PHE A 202 14.67 -6.08 -5.63
C PHE A 202 16.08 -6.65 -5.84
N VAL A 203 16.18 -7.88 -6.37
CA VAL A 203 17.46 -8.50 -6.75
C VAL A 203 18.11 -7.74 -7.90
N ARG A 204 17.31 -7.43 -8.93
CA ARG A 204 17.77 -6.72 -10.12
C ARG A 204 18.23 -5.31 -9.78
N ASP A 205 17.35 -4.55 -9.15
CA ASP A 205 17.58 -3.20 -8.67
C ASP A 205 16.54 -2.83 -7.59
N PRO A 206 16.95 -2.56 -6.34
CA PRO A 206 16.04 -2.11 -5.28
C PRO A 206 15.14 -0.93 -5.69
N ASP A 207 15.63 -0.01 -6.51
CA ASP A 207 14.85 1.15 -6.94
C ASP A 207 13.66 0.75 -7.83
N GLU A 208 13.80 -0.32 -8.62
CA GLU A 208 12.69 -0.85 -9.40
C GLU A 208 11.62 -1.51 -8.54
N PHE A 209 12.01 -2.15 -7.44
CA PHE A 209 11.05 -2.65 -6.46
C PHE A 209 10.25 -1.50 -5.84
N TYR A 210 10.92 -0.45 -5.36
CA TYR A 210 10.23 0.70 -4.77
C TYR A 210 9.35 1.42 -5.79
N TRP A 211 9.82 1.55 -7.04
CA TRP A 211 9.01 2.08 -8.13
C TRP A 211 7.77 1.22 -8.42
N ALA A 212 7.89 -0.11 -8.42
CA ALA A 212 6.76 -1.01 -8.64
C ALA A 212 5.73 -0.93 -7.49
N VAL A 213 6.18 -0.76 -6.25
CA VAL A 213 5.29 -0.45 -5.12
C VAL A 213 4.52 0.84 -5.40
N GLU A 214 5.20 1.92 -5.78
CA GLU A 214 4.54 3.20 -6.12
C GLU A 214 3.53 3.08 -7.27
N GLN A 215 3.85 2.36 -8.35
CA GLN A 215 2.90 2.15 -9.44
C GLN A 215 1.65 1.41 -8.97
N GLY A 216 1.81 0.47 -8.01
CA GLY A 216 0.69 -0.20 -7.36
C GLY A 216 -0.20 0.77 -6.56
N LEU A 217 0.39 1.79 -5.95
CA LEU A 217 -0.31 2.82 -5.16
C LEU A 217 -1.05 3.85 -6.03
N ARG A 218 -0.60 4.11 -7.26
CA ARG A 218 -1.23 5.09 -8.19
C ARG A 218 -2.68 4.79 -8.56
N ARG A 219 -3.23 3.63 -8.17
CA ARG A 219 -4.66 3.29 -8.28
C ARG A 219 -5.48 3.68 -7.02
N GLY A 220 -4.84 4.22 -5.99
CA GLY A 220 -5.42 4.68 -4.73
C GLY A 220 -5.35 6.21 -4.55
N PRO A 221 -5.75 6.75 -3.38
CA PRO A 221 -5.69 8.19 -3.10
C PRO A 221 -4.26 8.71 -3.31
N ALA A 222 -4.13 9.94 -3.82
CA ALA A 222 -2.87 10.58 -4.20
C ALA A 222 -1.83 10.43 -3.08
N THR A 223 -0.94 9.45 -3.23
CA THR A 223 0.08 9.13 -2.24
C THR A 223 1.18 10.16 -2.38
N ILE A 224 1.58 10.76 -1.26
CA ILE A 224 2.54 11.86 -1.21
C ILE A 224 3.87 11.30 -0.75
N ARG A 225 4.97 11.80 -1.31
CA ARG A 225 6.31 11.49 -0.78
C ARG A 225 6.64 12.40 0.38
N LEU A 226 7.39 11.89 1.36
CA LEU A 226 7.83 12.69 2.50
C LEU A 226 8.64 13.91 2.04
N ALA A 227 9.54 13.75 1.06
CA ALA A 227 10.33 14.85 0.53
C ALA A 227 9.46 15.96 -0.09
N GLU A 228 8.42 15.61 -0.83
CA GLU A 228 7.48 16.59 -1.41
C GLU A 228 6.74 17.38 -0.32
N LEU A 229 6.42 16.71 0.79
CA LEU A 229 5.75 17.30 1.93
C LEU A 229 6.69 18.21 2.73
N GLU A 230 7.93 17.79 2.92
CA GLU A 230 8.99 18.58 3.57
C GLU A 230 9.29 19.85 2.77
N ASP A 231 9.55 19.72 1.46
CA ASP A 231 9.78 20.85 0.55
C ASP A 231 8.59 21.83 0.58
N PHE A 232 7.37 21.31 0.61
CA PHE A 232 6.16 22.13 0.67
C PHE A 232 6.05 22.88 1.99
N MET A 233 6.26 22.20 3.12
CA MET A 233 6.15 22.80 4.45
C MET A 233 7.29 23.79 4.74
N GLU A 234 8.52 23.50 4.28
CA GLU A 234 9.66 24.40 4.39
C GLU A 234 9.41 25.68 3.57
N ARG A 235 8.92 25.54 2.34
CA ARG A 235 8.67 26.67 1.44
C ARG A 235 7.58 27.62 1.93
N TYR A 236 6.53 27.08 2.53
CA TYR A 236 5.32 27.85 2.86
C TYR A 236 5.11 28.08 4.35
N GLY A 237 5.87 27.42 5.22
CA GLY A 237 5.77 27.59 6.67
C GLY A 237 4.32 27.49 7.16
N PRO A 238 3.87 28.30 8.14
CA PRO A 238 2.48 28.32 8.57
C PRO A 238 1.49 28.95 7.54
N ASP A 239 1.99 29.63 6.50
CA ASP A 239 1.18 30.51 5.64
C ASP A 239 0.23 29.75 4.69
N PHE A 240 0.49 28.45 4.44
CA PHE A 240 -0.43 27.61 3.65
C PHE A 240 -1.76 27.34 4.36
N GLY A 241 -1.91 27.70 5.65
CA GLY A 241 -3.17 27.61 6.37
C GLY A 241 -4.32 28.35 5.66
N SER A 242 -4.01 29.49 5.03
CA SER A 242 -4.96 30.33 4.27
C SER A 242 -5.30 29.80 2.87
N ALA A 243 -4.63 28.73 2.42
CA ALA A 243 -4.80 28.18 1.08
C ALA A 243 -6.25 27.74 0.83
N ARG A 244 -6.75 28.02 -0.37
CA ARG A 244 -8.11 27.63 -0.77
C ARG A 244 -8.03 26.53 -1.82
N LEU A 245 -8.97 25.61 -1.73
CA LEU A 245 -9.23 24.69 -2.84
C LEU A 245 -9.76 25.50 -4.04
N GLY A 246 -9.26 25.18 -5.21
CA GLY A 246 -9.74 25.73 -6.47
C GLY A 246 -11.15 25.22 -6.82
N PRO A 247 -11.74 25.73 -7.91
CA PRO A 247 -13.04 25.28 -8.39
C PRO A 247 -13.08 23.75 -8.56
N GLY A 248 -14.11 23.10 -8.00
CA GLY A 248 -14.29 21.65 -8.04
C GLY A 248 -13.32 20.84 -7.16
N GLY A 249 -12.48 21.48 -6.35
CA GLY A 249 -11.57 20.78 -5.44
C GLY A 249 -10.40 20.05 -6.10
N HIS A 250 -10.19 20.22 -7.42
CA HIS A 250 -9.17 19.49 -8.17
C HIS A 250 -7.72 19.92 -7.89
N TYR A 251 -7.53 21.11 -7.32
CA TYR A 251 -6.22 21.62 -6.93
C TYR A 251 -6.34 22.55 -5.74
N ALA A 252 -5.27 22.68 -4.96
CA ALA A 252 -5.09 23.72 -3.97
C ALA A 252 -4.33 24.91 -4.57
N ARG A 253 -4.68 26.15 -4.17
CA ARG A 253 -3.90 27.34 -4.54
C ARG A 253 -3.21 27.93 -3.31
N VAL A 254 -1.88 28.00 -3.36
CA VAL A 254 -1.01 28.61 -2.32
C VAL A 254 -0.11 29.64 -3.00
N ASN A 255 -0.18 30.91 -2.56
CA ASN A 255 0.60 32.02 -3.11
C ASN A 255 0.61 32.06 -4.66
N GLY A 256 -0.57 31.89 -5.27
CA GLY A 256 -0.75 31.92 -6.73
C GLY A 256 -0.38 30.65 -7.49
N ARG A 257 0.23 29.64 -6.84
CA ARG A 257 0.63 28.36 -7.46
C ARG A 257 -0.38 27.25 -7.19
N ARG A 258 -0.47 26.27 -8.10
CA ARG A 258 -1.38 25.11 -7.99
C ARG A 258 -0.64 23.90 -7.42
N TYR A 259 -1.29 23.19 -6.50
CA TYR A 259 -0.77 21.98 -5.86
C TYR A 259 -1.83 20.86 -5.84
N PRO A 260 -1.41 19.59 -5.73
CA PRO A 260 -2.33 18.50 -5.43
C PRO A 260 -3.11 18.77 -4.13
N PRO A 261 -4.44 18.58 -4.09
CA PRO A 261 -5.23 18.79 -2.88
C PRO A 261 -4.75 17.95 -1.70
N ALA A 262 -4.38 16.69 -1.96
CA ALA A 262 -3.89 15.76 -0.94
C ALA A 262 -2.62 16.29 -0.23
N LEU A 263 -1.71 16.95 -0.97
CA LEU A 263 -0.49 17.54 -0.39
C LEU A 263 -0.84 18.64 0.62
N LEU A 264 -1.81 19.51 0.28
CA LEU A 264 -2.27 20.55 1.20
C LEU A 264 -2.98 19.95 2.42
N GLU A 265 -3.84 18.95 2.22
CA GLU A 265 -4.54 18.27 3.32
C GLU A 265 -3.57 17.57 4.26
N ALA A 266 -2.58 16.87 3.71
CA ALA A 266 -1.51 16.24 4.48
C ALA A 266 -0.72 17.27 5.28
N ALA A 267 -0.28 18.37 4.65
CA ALA A 267 0.45 19.44 5.32
C ALA A 267 -0.37 20.04 6.48
N ARG A 268 -1.67 20.29 6.27
CA ARG A 268 -2.60 20.78 7.31
C ARG A 268 -2.70 19.82 8.49
N GLY A 269 -2.77 18.51 8.22
CA GLY A 269 -2.81 17.48 9.25
C GLY A 269 -1.54 17.39 10.11
N LEU A 270 -0.44 18.05 9.71
CA LEU A 270 0.85 18.03 10.39
C LEU A 270 1.24 19.34 11.07
N VAL A 271 0.43 20.39 10.95
CA VAL A 271 0.71 21.72 11.53
C VAL A 271 0.79 21.67 13.07
N GLU A 272 0.14 20.71 13.71
CA GLU A 272 0.19 20.54 15.16
C GLU A 272 1.43 19.73 15.63
N SER A 273 2.14 20.26 16.63
CA SER A 273 3.01 19.52 17.59
C SER A 273 4.07 18.55 17.01
N GLY A 274 4.84 18.96 15.99
CA GLY A 274 6.00 18.20 15.52
C GLY A 274 5.65 16.99 14.64
N GLY A 275 4.56 17.08 13.86
CA GLY A 275 4.08 16.00 12.99
C GLY A 275 5.14 15.42 12.05
N LEU A 276 5.96 16.26 11.40
CA LEU A 276 7.07 15.80 10.55
C LEU A 276 8.14 15.02 11.33
N ALA A 277 8.50 15.48 12.54
CA ALA A 277 9.46 14.77 13.38
C ALA A 277 8.95 13.38 13.78
N ARG A 278 7.65 13.27 14.13
CA ARG A 278 7.02 11.97 14.43
C ARG A 278 6.94 11.05 13.22
N ILE A 279 6.70 11.59 12.02
CA ILE A 279 6.76 10.82 10.78
C ILE A 279 8.19 10.30 10.55
N ARG A 280 9.20 11.17 10.69
CA ARG A 280 10.61 10.78 10.56
C ARG A 280 11.01 9.75 11.60
N GLU A 281 10.53 9.85 12.82
CA GLU A 281 10.79 8.87 13.88
C GLU A 281 10.13 7.51 13.56
N ALA A 282 8.85 7.54 13.14
CA ALA A 282 8.12 6.35 12.75
C ALA A 282 8.77 5.65 11.54
N LEU A 283 9.15 6.42 10.52
CA LEU A 283 9.88 5.93 9.34
C LEU A 283 11.36 5.65 9.63
N GLY A 284 11.94 6.25 10.66
CA GLY A 284 13.35 6.09 11.03
C GLY A 284 13.68 4.67 11.50
N SER A 285 12.67 3.88 11.88
CA SER A 285 12.80 2.44 12.10
C SER A 285 12.77 1.61 10.80
N PHE A 286 12.25 2.21 9.72
CA PHE A 286 12.21 1.73 8.36
C PHE A 286 13.42 2.26 7.58
N GLU A 287 14.61 1.80 7.95
CA GLU A 287 15.81 2.35 7.35
C GLU A 287 16.10 1.70 6.00
N ILE A 288 16.36 2.56 5.02
CA ILE A 288 17.23 2.31 3.86
C ILE A 288 18.52 1.55 4.27
N ALA A 289 18.97 1.64 5.53
CA ALA A 289 20.07 0.84 6.11
C ALA A 289 19.80 -0.67 6.18
N ARG A 290 18.54 -1.13 6.16
CA ARG A 290 18.19 -2.55 6.12
C ARG A 290 18.17 -3.13 4.70
N ALA A 291 18.06 -2.28 3.68
CA ALA A 291 18.04 -2.73 2.29
C ALA A 291 19.32 -3.52 1.90
N PRO A 292 20.55 -3.12 2.31
CA PRO A 292 21.75 -3.94 2.12
C PRO A 292 21.66 -5.32 2.78
N ALA A 293 21.19 -5.39 4.03
CA ALA A 293 21.06 -6.65 4.76
C ALA A 293 20.01 -7.57 4.12
N LEU A 294 18.86 -7.01 3.71
CA LEU A 294 17.84 -7.73 2.95
C LEU A 294 18.40 -8.21 1.62
N LYS A 295 19.16 -7.38 0.89
CA LYS A 295 19.77 -7.76 -0.39
C LYS A 295 20.73 -8.93 -0.22
N ILE A 296 21.50 -8.98 0.86
CA ILE A 296 22.34 -10.13 1.21
C ILE A 296 21.50 -11.39 1.42
N LYS A 297 20.43 -11.32 2.25
CA LYS A 297 19.54 -12.46 2.50
C LYS A 297 18.88 -12.98 1.22
N VAL A 298 18.32 -12.08 0.42
CA VAL A 298 17.66 -12.42 -0.85
C VAL A 298 18.66 -13.05 -1.81
N ASN A 299 19.84 -12.46 -2.00
CA ASN A 299 20.86 -13.01 -2.90
C ASN A 299 21.35 -14.39 -2.42
N ALA A 300 21.51 -14.60 -1.12
CA ALA A 300 21.86 -15.91 -0.58
C ALA A 300 20.78 -16.95 -0.87
N TRP A 301 19.51 -16.59 -0.69
CA TRP A 301 18.38 -17.46 -0.99
C TRP A 301 18.27 -17.81 -2.49
N VAL A 302 18.47 -16.83 -3.38
CA VAL A 302 18.49 -17.04 -4.84
C VAL A 302 19.65 -17.94 -5.26
N ARG A 303 20.86 -17.74 -4.70
CA ARG A 303 22.06 -18.53 -5.04
C ARG A 303 21.98 -19.97 -4.55
N ASN A 304 21.37 -20.21 -3.39
CA ASN A 304 21.17 -21.56 -2.85
C ASN A 304 20.01 -22.29 -3.56
N ALA A 305 19.80 -22.02 -4.86
CA ALA A 305 18.85 -22.75 -5.66
C ALA A 305 19.44 -24.09 -6.08
N PRO A 306 18.74 -25.22 -5.79
CA PRO A 306 19.09 -26.48 -6.45
C PRO A 306 18.87 -26.38 -7.96
#